data_AF-A0A850Q6Q1-F1
#
_entry.id   AF-A0A850Q6Q1-F1
#
_cell.length_a   1.000
_cell.length_b   1.000
_cell.length_c   1.000
_cell.angle_alpha   90.00
_cell.angle_beta   90.00
_cell.angle_gamma   90.00
#
_symmetry.space_group_name_H-M   'P 1'
#
loop_
_entity.id
_entity.type
_entity.pdbx_description
1 polymer ?
#
loop_
_entity_poly.entity_id
_entity_poly.type
_entity_poly.pdbx_seq_one_letter_code
_entity_poly.pdbx_strand_id
1 'polypeptide(L)'
;MPEWFVTALADLERTPLGEWVRTATHAYPVLECIHILGIACLVGGALAVDLRLMGLRGRDVPITTVTRKLLPLCHVGFIAVAISGVLMFTGIARAVGLSAAAPWKLGLIALAGVNIAVFHFGIYRSVAIWDRAASPPLPARISGAVSAASWIGVLIAGRYLAYV
;
A
#
# COMPACT_ATOMS: atom_id res chain seq x y z
N MET A 1 -25.78 -5.44 3.76
CA MET A 1 -24.72 -5.50 4.79
C MET A 1 -25.37 -5.59 6.16
N PRO A 2 -24.75 -6.26 7.15
CA PRO A 2 -25.31 -6.38 8.50
C PRO A 2 -25.53 -5.01 9.16
N GLU A 3 -26.60 -4.84 9.94
CA GLU A 3 -26.92 -3.57 10.60
C GLU A 3 -25.84 -3.12 11.59
N TRP A 4 -25.29 -4.06 12.36
CA TRP A 4 -24.22 -3.77 13.33
C TRP A 4 -23.00 -3.10 12.66
N PHE A 5 -22.71 -3.44 11.41
CA PHE A 5 -21.58 -2.88 10.67
C PHE A 5 -21.85 -1.44 10.26
N VAL A 6 -23.06 -1.16 9.77
CA VAL A 6 -23.46 0.21 9.40
C VAL A 6 -23.47 1.13 10.62
N THR A 7 -23.97 0.64 11.76
CA THR A 7 -23.98 1.38 13.02
C THR A 7 -22.56 1.66 13.50
N ALA A 8 -21.67 0.66 13.47
CA ALA A 8 -20.26 0.86 13.87
C ALA A 8 -19.54 1.92 13.02
N LEU A 9 -19.76 1.95 11.70
CA LEU A 9 -19.21 3.00 10.83
C LEU A 9 -19.79 4.38 11.17
N ALA A 10 -21.08 4.46 11.47
CA ALA A 10 -21.71 5.71 11.88
C ALA A 10 -21.19 6.21 13.23
N ASP A 11 -20.95 5.31 14.18
CA ASP A 11 -20.38 5.66 15.48
C ASP A 11 -18.93 6.14 15.35
N LEU A 12 -18.15 5.57 14.41
CA LEU A 12 -16.80 6.02 14.10
C LEU A 12 -16.78 7.47 13.58
N GLU A 13 -17.72 7.82 12.69
CA GLU A 13 -17.86 9.19 12.16
C GLU A 13 -18.25 10.22 13.23
N ARG A 14 -18.97 9.79 14.27
CA ARG A 14 -19.39 10.65 15.40
C ARG A 14 -18.32 10.81 16.47
N THR A 15 -17.18 10.14 16.35
CA THR A 15 -16.07 10.37 17.29
C THR A 15 -15.55 11.80 17.16
N PRO A 16 -14.98 12.40 18.23
CA PRO A 16 -14.37 13.73 18.13
C PRO A 16 -13.31 13.85 17.03
N LEU A 17 -12.62 12.74 16.75
CA LEU A 17 -11.64 12.64 15.67
C LEU A 17 -12.31 12.70 14.28
N GLY A 18 -13.36 11.90 14.06
CA GLY A 18 -14.12 11.91 12.81
C GLY A 18 -14.77 13.27 12.54
N GLU A 19 -15.33 13.90 13.58
CA GLU A 19 -15.87 15.26 13.52
C GLU A 19 -14.79 16.28 13.15
N TRP A 20 -13.62 16.24 13.81
CA TRP A 20 -12.50 17.14 13.51
C TRP A 20 -12.03 17.00 12.06
N VAL A 21 -11.84 15.76 11.57
CA VAL A 21 -11.41 15.50 10.18
C VAL A 21 -12.40 16.10 9.17
N ARG A 22 -13.71 16.03 9.46
CA ARG A 22 -14.78 16.51 8.57
C ARG A 22 -14.99 18.03 8.62
N THR A 23 -14.77 18.66 9.78
CA THR A 23 -15.19 20.05 10.02
C THR A 23 -14.03 21.05 10.03
N ALA A 24 -12.81 20.62 10.37
CA ALA A 24 -11.66 21.52 10.36
C ALA A 24 -11.27 21.87 8.91
N THR A 25 -11.17 23.17 8.62
CA THR A 25 -11.08 23.78 7.28
C THR A 25 -10.04 23.14 6.35
N HIS A 26 -8.97 22.56 6.90
CA HIS A 26 -7.89 21.96 6.12
C HIS A 26 -7.47 20.56 6.59
N ALA A 27 -8.17 19.94 7.55
CA ALA A 27 -7.76 18.64 8.08
C ALA A 27 -7.77 17.57 6.99
N TYR A 28 -8.90 17.40 6.29
CA TYR A 28 -9.01 16.39 5.24
C TYR A 28 -8.04 16.64 4.05
N PRO A 29 -7.95 17.85 3.45
CA PRO A 29 -6.99 18.12 2.37
C PRO A 29 -5.52 17.89 2.76
N VAL A 30 -5.11 18.30 3.96
CA VAL A 30 -3.73 18.09 4.43
C VAL A 30 -3.45 16.59 4.62
N LEU A 31 -4.40 15.85 5.20
CA LEU A 31 -4.29 14.39 5.33
C LEU A 31 -4.19 13.72 3.95
N GLU A 32 -4.98 14.17 2.96
CA GLU A 32 -4.92 13.65 1.60
C GLU A 32 -3.56 13.94 0.94
N CYS A 33 -2.99 15.14 1.11
CA CYS A 33 -1.64 15.44 0.63
C CYS A 33 -0.59 14.51 1.25
N ILE A 34 -0.64 14.31 2.57
CA ILE A 34 0.26 13.39 3.27
C ILE A 34 0.07 11.96 2.75
N HIS A 35 -1.17 11.54 2.53
CA HIS A 35 -1.51 10.22 2.01
C HIS A 35 -0.93 9.99 0.62
N ILE A 36 -1.08 10.95 -0.30
CA ILE A 36 -0.57 10.85 -1.68
C ILE A 36 0.96 10.83 -1.69
N LEU A 37 1.62 11.67 -0.89
CA LEU A 37 3.08 11.66 -0.77
C LEU A 37 3.58 10.32 -0.19
N GLY A 38 2.89 9.80 0.82
CA GLY A 38 3.18 8.48 1.37
C GLY A 38 2.99 7.37 0.35
N ILE A 39 1.93 7.41 -0.47
CA ILE A 39 1.68 6.47 -1.56
C ILE A 39 2.83 6.53 -2.57
N ALA A 40 3.26 7.73 -2.97
CA ALA A 40 4.37 7.89 -3.91
C ALA A 40 5.67 7.26 -3.38
N CYS A 41 5.96 7.44 -2.09
CA CYS A 41 7.13 6.84 -1.44
C CYS A 41 7.02 5.30 -1.36
N LEU A 42 5.87 4.80 -0.90
CA LEU A 42 5.61 3.37 -0.73
C LEU A 42 5.57 2.63 -2.07
N VAL A 43 4.64 3.03 -2.94
CA VAL A 43 4.36 2.31 -4.19
C VAL A 43 5.43 2.59 -5.22
N GLY A 44 5.97 3.82 -5.29
CA GLY A 44 7.08 4.13 -6.18
C GLY A 44 8.34 3.32 -5.83
N GLY A 45 8.68 3.24 -4.53
CA GLY A 45 9.79 2.43 -4.05
C GLY A 45 9.57 0.93 -4.28
N ALA A 46 8.38 0.42 -3.97
CA ALA A 46 8.02 -0.99 -4.19
C ALA A 46 8.09 -1.37 -5.67
N LEU A 47 7.50 -0.57 -6.56
CA LEU A 47 7.53 -0.84 -8.01
C LEU A 47 8.95 -0.83 -8.58
N ALA A 48 9.84 0.04 -8.08
CA ALA A 48 11.23 0.04 -8.49
C ALA A 48 11.97 -1.25 -8.07
N VAL A 49 11.70 -1.76 -6.86
CA VAL A 49 12.18 -3.08 -6.41
C VAL A 49 11.58 -4.19 -7.28
N ASP A 50 10.28 -4.16 -7.54
CA ASP A 50 9.55 -5.18 -8.29
C ASP A 50 10.04 -5.29 -9.74
N LEU A 51 10.26 -4.16 -10.42
CA LEU A 51 10.83 -4.11 -11.76
C LEU A 51 12.24 -4.70 -11.79
N ARG A 52 13.02 -4.50 -10.73
CA ARG A 52 14.34 -5.11 -10.60
C ARG A 52 14.26 -6.61 -10.35
N LEU A 53 13.33 -7.07 -9.51
CA LEU A 53 13.09 -8.48 -9.22
C LEU A 53 12.60 -9.24 -10.45
N MET A 54 11.73 -8.63 -11.26
CA MET A 54 11.29 -9.20 -12.54
C MET A 54 12.38 -9.24 -13.61
N GLY A 55 13.49 -8.53 -13.38
CA GLY A 55 14.58 -8.37 -14.35
C GLY A 55 14.17 -7.46 -15.51
N LEU A 56 13.30 -6.46 -15.31
CA LEU A 56 12.87 -5.54 -16.37
C LEU A 56 13.70 -4.24 -16.40
N ARG A 57 14.20 -3.77 -15.25
CA ARG A 57 15.03 -2.56 -15.11
C ARG A 57 16.11 -2.74 -14.02
N GLY A 58 17.15 -1.91 -14.07
CA GLY A 58 18.22 -1.86 -13.05
C GLY A 58 19.08 -3.12 -12.91
N ARG A 59 19.17 -3.94 -13.98
CA ARG A 59 19.85 -5.26 -13.97
C ARG A 59 21.32 -5.20 -13.57
N ASP A 60 21.94 -4.04 -13.77
CA ASP A 60 23.31 -3.67 -13.44
C ASP A 60 23.54 -3.41 -11.93
N VAL A 61 22.47 -3.17 -11.18
CA VAL A 61 22.53 -2.91 -9.74
C VAL A 61 22.17 -4.18 -8.95
N PRO A 62 22.93 -4.54 -7.90
CA PRO A 62 22.58 -5.66 -7.02
C PRO A 62 21.24 -5.43 -6.31
N ILE A 63 20.42 -6.47 -6.20
CA ILE A 63 19.08 -6.40 -5.61
C ILE A 63 19.12 -5.95 -4.16
N THR A 64 20.11 -6.44 -3.39
CA THR A 64 20.38 -6.02 -2.02
C THR A 64 20.63 -4.52 -1.89
N THR A 65 21.22 -3.88 -2.91
CA THR A 65 21.45 -2.44 -2.92
C THR A 65 20.18 -1.67 -3.22
N VAL A 66 19.37 -2.16 -4.15
CA VAL A 66 18.06 -1.57 -4.46
C VAL A 66 17.14 -1.65 -3.23
N THR A 67 17.00 -2.83 -2.63
CA THR A 67 16.15 -3.03 -1.45
C THR A 67 16.64 -2.22 -0.25
N ARG A 68 17.95 -2.19 0.03
CA ARG A 68 18.51 -1.41 1.15
C ARG A 68 18.25 0.09 1.03
N LYS A 69 18.24 0.63 -0.19
CA LYS A 69 17.99 2.07 -0.42
C LYS A 69 16.51 2.42 -0.45
N LEU A 70 15.67 1.55 -1.01
CA LEU A 70 14.26 1.86 -1.24
C LEU A 70 13.32 1.37 -0.13
N LEU A 71 13.61 0.25 0.53
CA LEU A 71 12.73 -0.25 1.60
C LEU A 71 12.56 0.73 2.78
N PRO A 72 13.60 1.45 3.26
CA PRO A 72 13.41 2.46 4.29
C PRO A 72 12.41 3.55 3.87
N LEU A 73 12.48 3.99 2.61
CA LEU A 73 11.52 4.94 2.05
C LEU A 73 10.11 4.34 1.98
N CYS A 74 10.00 3.06 1.59
CA CYS A 74 8.72 2.36 1.60
C CYS A 74 8.12 2.26 3.01
N HIS A 75 8.93 2.00 4.04
CA HIS A 75 8.45 1.94 5.42
C HIS A 75 7.92 3.28 5.91
N VAL A 76 8.66 4.37 5.65
CA VAL A 76 8.21 5.73 5.98
C VAL A 76 6.92 6.06 5.22
N GLY A 77 6.86 5.76 3.93
CA GLY A 77 5.66 5.92 3.11
C GLY A 77 4.48 5.13 3.65
N PHE A 78 4.67 3.86 4.03
CA PHE A 78 3.63 3.01 4.61
C PHE A 78 3.08 3.58 5.91
N ILE A 79 3.94 4.04 6.82
CA ILE A 79 3.52 4.67 8.07
C ILE A 79 2.68 5.92 7.77
N ALA A 80 3.14 6.79 6.86
CA ALA A 80 2.41 7.99 6.47
C ALA A 80 1.03 7.66 5.87
N VAL A 81 0.95 6.69 4.95
CA VAL A 81 -0.30 6.23 4.32
C VAL A 81 -1.24 5.60 5.32
N ALA A 82 -0.73 4.75 6.22
CA ALA A 82 -1.56 4.07 7.21
C ALA A 82 -2.19 5.08 8.19
N ILE A 83 -1.37 5.99 8.74
CA ILE A 83 -1.86 7.02 9.68
C ILE A 83 -2.86 7.93 8.99
N SER A 84 -2.49 8.55 7.86
CA SER A 84 -3.39 9.45 7.13
C SER A 84 -4.66 8.75 6.66
N GLY A 85 -4.56 7.51 6.17
CA GLY A 85 -5.71 6.73 5.71
C GLY A 85 -6.68 6.38 6.83
N VAL A 86 -6.18 5.98 8.00
CA VAL A 86 -7.02 5.74 9.19
C VAL A 86 -7.70 7.02 9.64
N LEU A 87 -6.97 8.14 9.70
CA LEU A 87 -7.55 9.43 10.07
C LEU A 87 -8.64 9.86 9.08
N MET A 88 -8.38 9.83 7.77
CA MET A 88 -9.37 10.14 6.75
C MET A 88 -10.60 9.22 6.84
N PHE A 89 -10.38 7.92 7.07
CA PHE A 89 -11.47 6.95 7.22
C PHE A 89 -12.40 7.31 8.38
N THR A 90 -11.89 7.85 9.50
CA THR A 90 -12.77 8.27 10.61
C THR A 90 -13.75 9.38 10.23
N GLY A 91 -13.43 10.23 9.24
CA GLY A 91 -14.30 11.33 8.82
C GLY A 91 -15.38 10.94 7.79
N ILE A 92 -15.18 9.84 7.07
CA ILE A 92 -16.05 9.39 5.97
C ILE A 92 -16.24 7.85 5.96
N ALA A 93 -16.30 7.24 7.14
CA ALA A 93 -16.25 5.80 7.34
C ALA A 93 -17.38 5.06 6.60
N ARG A 94 -18.59 5.62 6.55
CA ARG A 94 -19.74 5.02 5.85
C ARG A 94 -19.55 5.07 4.34
N ALA A 95 -19.12 6.20 3.79
CA ALA A 95 -18.88 6.33 2.36
C ALA A 95 -17.83 5.31 1.87
N VAL A 96 -16.72 5.21 2.61
CA VAL A 96 -15.65 4.24 2.28
C VAL A 96 -16.09 2.81 2.56
N GLY A 97 -16.61 2.53 3.76
CA GLY A 97 -16.91 1.17 4.22
C GLY A 97 -18.09 0.51 3.50
N LEU A 98 -19.00 1.30 2.94
CA LEU A 98 -20.12 0.78 2.15
C LEU A 98 -19.84 0.74 0.63
N SER A 99 -18.69 1.25 0.20
CA SER A 99 -18.30 1.23 -1.22
C SER A 99 -17.94 -0.17 -1.68
N ALA A 100 -18.36 -0.52 -2.91
CA ALA A 100 -17.99 -1.77 -3.56
C ALA A 100 -16.46 -1.91 -3.77
N ALA A 101 -15.71 -0.81 -3.76
CA ALA A 101 -14.25 -0.82 -3.93
C ALA A 101 -13.47 -1.17 -2.64
N ALA A 102 -14.09 -1.03 -1.46
CA ALA A 102 -13.44 -1.28 -0.16
C ALA A 102 -12.90 -2.71 0.01
N PRO A 103 -13.68 -3.79 -0.23
CA PRO A 103 -13.18 -5.15 -0.06
C PRO A 103 -12.02 -5.47 -1.01
N TRP A 104 -12.04 -4.94 -2.24
CA TRP A 104 -10.94 -5.09 -3.20
C TRP A 104 -9.67 -4.42 -2.70
N LYS A 105 -9.77 -3.16 -2.24
CA LYS A 105 -8.62 -2.44 -1.69
C LYS A 105 -7.99 -3.18 -0.51
N LEU A 106 -8.82 -3.61 0.45
CA LEU A 106 -8.35 -4.34 1.63
C LEU A 106 -7.78 -5.72 1.28
N GLY A 107 -8.43 -6.45 0.37
CA GLY A 107 -7.94 -7.74 -0.11
C GLY A 107 -6.59 -7.64 -0.82
N LEU A 108 -6.37 -6.61 -1.63
CA LEU A 108 -5.10 -6.38 -2.31
C LEU A 108 -3.99 -5.93 -1.35
N ILE A 109 -4.31 -5.14 -0.32
CA ILE A 109 -3.36 -4.81 0.76
C ILE A 109 -2.97 -6.09 1.52
N ALA A 110 -3.93 -6.95 1.84
CA ALA A 110 -3.65 -8.22 2.51
C ALA A 110 -2.78 -9.14 1.62
N LEU A 111 -3.09 -9.25 0.33
CA LEU A 111 -2.29 -10.00 -0.64
C LEU A 111 -0.85 -9.47 -0.72
N ALA A 112 -0.68 -8.14 -0.78
CA ALA A 112 0.65 -7.52 -0.76
C ALA A 112 1.42 -7.86 0.52
N GLY A 113 0.76 -7.81 1.69
CA GLY A 113 1.35 -8.18 2.97
C GLY A 113 1.80 -9.65 3.02
N VAL A 114 0.96 -10.57 2.55
CA VAL A 114 1.31 -12.00 2.43
C VAL A 114 2.48 -12.19 1.47
N ASN A 115 2.47 -11.52 0.31
CA ASN A 115 3.58 -11.60 -0.65
C ASN A 115 4.89 -11.08 -0.06
N ILE A 116 4.87 -9.98 0.72
CA ILE A 116 6.05 -9.45 1.43
C ILE A 116 6.59 -10.49 2.41
N ALA A 117 5.72 -11.17 3.17
CA ALA A 117 6.12 -12.20 4.11
C ALA A 117 6.75 -13.41 3.40
N VAL A 118 6.10 -13.92 2.35
CA VAL A 118 6.63 -15.03 1.53
C VAL A 118 7.98 -14.66 0.91
N PHE A 119 8.12 -13.43 0.42
CA PHE A 119 9.37 -12.94 -0.15
C PHE A 119 10.49 -12.90 0.89
N HIS A 120 10.29 -12.25 2.04
CA HIS A 120 11.35 -12.06 3.03
C HIS A 120 11.71 -13.35 3.78
N PHE A 121 10.72 -14.18 4.14
CA PHE A 121 10.97 -15.40 4.91
C PHE A 121 11.33 -16.62 4.03
N GLY A 122 11.07 -16.56 2.73
CA GLY A 122 11.38 -17.63 1.79
C GLY A 122 12.41 -17.20 0.74
N ILE A 123 11.94 -16.47 -0.26
CA ILE A 123 12.68 -16.20 -1.51
C ILE A 123 14.00 -15.45 -1.24
N TYR A 124 13.93 -14.39 -0.43
CA TYR A 124 15.05 -13.50 -0.13
C TYR A 124 16.18 -14.19 0.65
N ARG A 125 15.93 -15.31 1.32
CA ARG A 125 16.96 -16.05 2.07
C ARG A 125 18.09 -16.55 1.16
N SER A 126 17.80 -16.75 -0.12
CA SER A 126 18.78 -17.18 -1.13
C SER A 126 19.40 -16.02 -1.92
N VAL A 127 19.11 -14.75 -1.56
CA VAL A 127 19.50 -13.58 -2.36
C VAL A 127 20.99 -13.50 -2.62
N ALA A 128 21.84 -13.95 -1.70
CA ALA A 128 23.29 -13.98 -1.89
C ALA A 128 23.74 -14.75 -3.14
N ILE A 129 22.95 -15.72 -3.63
CA ILE A 129 23.24 -16.54 -4.80
C ILE A 129 22.92 -15.79 -6.10
N TRP A 130 21.88 -14.94 -6.11
CA TRP A 130 21.35 -14.31 -7.32
C TRP A 130 21.32 -12.78 -7.25
N ASP A 131 21.98 -12.16 -6.27
CA ASP A 131 21.94 -10.72 -5.99
C ASP A 131 22.30 -9.86 -7.23
N ARG A 132 23.29 -10.32 -7.99
CA ARG A 132 23.79 -9.68 -9.22
C ARG A 132 23.24 -10.31 -10.50
N ALA A 133 22.37 -11.30 -10.40
CA ALA A 133 21.79 -11.93 -11.58
C ALA A 133 20.98 -10.89 -12.37
N ALA A 134 21.24 -10.82 -13.68
CA ALA A 134 20.46 -9.99 -14.59
C ALA A 134 18.98 -10.43 -14.61
N SER A 135 18.76 -11.75 -14.48
CA SER A 135 17.46 -12.39 -14.34
C SER A 135 17.41 -13.17 -13.03
N PRO A 136 16.70 -12.68 -12.00
CA PRO A 136 16.50 -13.39 -10.74
C PRO A 136 15.74 -14.71 -10.94
N PRO A 137 15.77 -15.64 -9.96
CA PRO A 137 15.04 -16.90 -10.06
C PRO A 137 13.54 -16.65 -10.21
N LEU A 138 12.84 -17.59 -10.87
CA LEU A 138 11.43 -17.44 -11.22
C LEU A 138 10.52 -17.05 -10.02
N PRO A 139 10.67 -17.63 -8.81
CA PRO A 139 9.88 -17.23 -7.64
C PRO A 139 10.03 -15.74 -7.29
N ALA A 140 11.26 -15.19 -7.38
CA ALA A 140 11.49 -13.77 -7.11
C ALA A 140 10.81 -12.87 -8.16
N ARG A 141 10.84 -13.28 -9.43
CA ARG A 141 10.17 -12.57 -10.52
C ARG A 141 8.65 -12.57 -10.34
N ILE A 142 8.07 -13.73 -10.00
CA ILE A 142 6.63 -13.86 -9.72
C ILE A 142 6.24 -12.98 -8.53
N SER A 143 7.03 -13.00 -7.45
CA SER A 143 6.75 -12.18 -6.26
C SER A 143 6.77 -10.68 -6.58
N GLY A 144 7.70 -10.23 -7.42
CA GLY A 144 7.71 -8.85 -7.93
C GLY A 144 6.48 -8.51 -8.77
N ALA A 145 6.03 -9.42 -9.65
CA ALA A 145 4.82 -9.22 -10.44
C ALA A 145 3.54 -9.14 -9.60
N VAL A 146 3.41 -10.04 -8.60
CA VAL A 146 2.27 -10.04 -7.66
C VAL A 146 2.26 -8.76 -6.82
N SER A 147 3.42 -8.32 -6.32
CA SER A 147 3.56 -7.06 -5.59
C SER A 147 3.11 -5.87 -6.45
N ALA A 148 3.65 -5.76 -7.67
CA ALA A 148 3.33 -4.66 -8.58
C ALA A 148 1.83 -4.61 -8.92
N ALA A 149 1.24 -5.77 -9.27
CA ALA A 149 -0.18 -5.86 -9.57
C ALA A 149 -1.04 -5.49 -8.35
N SER A 150 -0.64 -5.94 -7.15
CA SER A 150 -1.36 -5.62 -5.91
C SER A 150 -1.35 -4.12 -5.63
N TRP A 151 -0.18 -3.46 -5.67
CA TRP A 151 -0.09 -2.02 -5.40
C TRP A 151 -0.80 -1.17 -6.46
N ILE A 152 -0.67 -1.52 -7.74
CA ILE A 152 -1.42 -0.84 -8.81
C ILE A 152 -2.93 -0.99 -8.59
N GLY A 153 -3.40 -2.20 -8.24
CA GLY A 153 -4.79 -2.45 -7.92
C GLY A 153 -5.27 -1.65 -6.71
N VAL A 154 -4.45 -1.52 -5.65
CA VAL A 154 -4.76 -0.69 -4.46
C VAL A 154 -4.92 0.78 -4.85
N LEU A 155 -4.08 1.29 -5.75
CA LEU A 155 -4.20 2.66 -6.27
C LEU A 155 -5.50 2.88 -7.05
N ILE A 156 -5.82 1.95 -7.95
CA ILE A 156 -7.06 2.01 -8.75
C ILE A 156 -8.28 1.95 -7.83
N ALA A 157 -8.34 0.99 -6.91
CA ALA A 157 -9.44 0.86 -5.95
C ALA A 157 -9.53 2.10 -5.04
N GLY A 158 -8.39 2.63 -4.60
CA GLY A 158 -8.32 3.85 -3.79
C GLY A 158 -8.85 5.08 -4.52
N ARG A 159 -8.58 5.23 -5.82
CA ARG A 159 -9.11 6.35 -6.60
C ARG A 159 -10.59 6.19 -6.88
N TYR A 160 -11.08 4.97 -7.07
CA TYR A 160 -12.50 4.68 -7.19
C TYR A 160 -13.26 5.07 -5.90
N LEU A 161 -12.72 4.78 -4.71
CA LEU A 161 -13.33 5.17 -3.43
C LEU A 161 -13.56 6.69 -3.28
N ALA A 162 -12.81 7.52 -4.02
CA ALA A 162 -12.92 8.96 -3.93
C ALA A 162 -13.90 9.57 -4.94
N TYR A 163 -14.52 8.76 -5.81
CA TYR A 163 -15.50 9.20 -6.82
C TYR A 163 -16.86 8.52 -6.68
N VAL A 164 -17.00 7.57 -5.75
CA VAL A 164 -18.24 6.88 -5.40
C VAL A 164 -18.72 7.41 -4.06
#